data_AF-A0A662U4A6-F1
#
_entry.id   AF-A0A662U4A6-F1
#
_cell.length_a   1.000
_cell.length_b   1.000
_cell.length_c   1.000
_cell.angle_alpha   90.00
_cell.angle_beta   90.00
_cell.angle_gamma   90.00
#
_symmetry.space_group_name_H-M   'P 1'
#
loop_
_entity.id
_entity.type
_entity.pdbx_description
1 polymer ?
#
loop_
_entity_poly.entity_id
_entity_poly.type
_entity_poly.pdbx_seq_one_letter_code
_entity_poly.pdbx_strand_id
1 'polypeptide(L)' 'MLRFLLDENILRSVYRYLVAKGYMVKYVPRGAKNREFASLAKNKKLTLITRDSNFADPLLYPPEDTMES' A
#
# COMPACT_ATOMS: atom_id res chain seq x y z
N MET A 1 -7.88 -10.03 8.97
CA MET A 1 -7.86 -8.59 9.31
C MET A 1 -7.00 -7.86 8.29
N LEU A 2 -7.55 -6.86 7.60
CA LEU A 2 -6.80 -6.08 6.60
C LEU A 2 -5.77 -5.18 7.28
N ARG A 3 -4.61 -5.04 6.64
CA ARG A 3 -3.49 -4.24 7.13
C ARG A 3 -3.02 -3.33 6.01
N PHE A 4 -2.87 -2.05 6.30
CA PHE A 4 -2.54 -1.03 5.31
C PHE A 4 -1.13 -0.50 5.53
N LEU A 5 -0.44 -0.24 4.42
CA LEU A 5 0.81 0.51 4.37
C LEU A 5 0.57 1.76 3.54
N LEU A 6 0.68 2.94 4.16
CA LEU A 6 0.47 4.23 3.51
C LEU A 6 1.81 4.82 3.07
N ASP A 7 1.88 5.28 1.83
CA ASP A 7 2.96 6.14 1.35
C ASP A 7 3.07 7.43 2.19
N GLU A 8 4.29 7.97 2.31
CA GLU A 8 4.58 9.20 3.06
C GLU A 8 3.75 10.40 2.58
N ASN A 9 3.35 10.42 1.31
CA ASN A 9 2.56 11.49 0.73
C ASN A 9 1.04 11.31 0.92
N ILE A 10 0.58 10.26 1.61
CA ILE A 10 -0.85 10.07 1.88
C ILE A 10 -1.28 10.92 3.08
N LEU A 11 -2.35 11.70 2.86
CA LEU A 11 -2.92 12.58 3.87
C LEU A 11 -3.26 11.85 5.17
N ARG A 12 -2.96 12.49 6.30
CA ARG A 12 -3.21 11.93 7.64
C ARG A 12 -4.69 11.68 7.92
N SER A 13 -5.60 12.33 7.20
CA SER A 13 -7.04 12.05 7.25
C SER A 13 -7.35 10.61 6.84
N VAL A 14 -6.68 10.07 5.82
CA VAL A 14 -6.83 8.68 5.37
C VAL A 14 -6.38 7.70 6.45
N TYR A 15 -5.23 7.97 7.09
CA TYR A 15 -4.77 7.19 8.23
C TYR A 15 -5.80 7.15 9.36
N ARG A 16 -6.31 8.32 9.77
CA ARG A 16 -7.30 8.43 10.85
C ARG A 16 -8.58 7.68 10.51
N TYR A 17 -9.05 7.79 9.27
CA TYR A 17 -10.23 7.08 8.80
C TYR A 17 -10.06 5.55 8.91
N LEU A 18 -8.94 5.02 8.41
CA LEU A 18 -8.68 3.58 8.43
C LEU A 18 -8.51 3.03 9.87
N VAL A 19 -7.83 3.77 10.74
CA VAL A 19 -7.71 3.42 12.16
C VAL A 19 -9.06 3.45 12.86
N ALA A 20 -9.90 4.46 12.59
CA ALA A 20 -11.25 4.55 13.15
C ALA A 20 -12.17 3.39 12.70
N LYS A 21 -11.88 2.78 11.55
CA LYS A 21 -12.55 1.56 11.06
C LYS A 21 -12.00 0.26 11.69
N GLY A 22 -11.00 0.36 12.57
CA GLY A 22 -10.40 -0.79 13.26
C GLY A 22 -9.31 -1.51 12.47
N TYR A 23 -8.80 -0.92 11.40
CA TYR A 23 -7.71 -1.52 10.63
C TYR A 23 -6.34 -1.23 11.22
N MET A 24 -5.39 -2.13 11.01
CA MET A 24 -3.98 -1.87 11.31
C MET A 24 -3.35 -1.06 10.18
N VAL A 25 -2.85 0.13 10.49
CA VAL A 25 -2.31 1.05 9.49
C VAL A 25 -0.91 1.49 9.90
N LYS A 26 0.03 1.47 8.96
CA LYS A 26 1.39 2.02 9.13
C LYS A 26 1.74 2.92 7.97
N TYR A 27 2.60 3.90 8.20
CA TYR A 27 3.26 4.63 7.12
C TYR A 27 4.52 3.91 6.68
N VAL A 28 4.87 4.05 5.41
CA VAL A 28 6.20 3.72 4.88
C VAL A 28 7.25 4.58 5.62
N PRO A 29 8.40 4.02 6.01
CA PRO A 29 9.50 4.81 6.55
C PRO A 29 9.92 5.90 5.55
N ARG A 30 10.14 7.11 6.04
CA ARG A 30 10.50 8.26 5.19
C ARG A 30 11.76 7.95 4.38
N GLY A 31 11.73 8.21 3.08
CA GLY A 31 12.85 7.96 2.16
C GLY A 31 13.12 6.49 1.81
N ALA A 32 12.21 5.56 2.14
CA ALA A 32 12.29 4.19 1.66
C ALA A 32 12.14 4.12 0.14
N LYS A 33 12.93 3.27 -0.53
CA LYS A 33 12.84 3.11 -1.98
C LYS A 33 11.61 2.29 -2.38
N ASN A 34 11.01 2.60 -3.53
CA ASN A 34 9.85 1.91 -4.10
C ASN A 34 9.92 0.39 -4.00
N ARG A 35 11.07 -0.19 -4.38
CA ARG A 35 11.28 -1.63 -4.35
C ARG A 35 11.27 -2.23 -2.94
N GLU A 36 11.76 -1.50 -1.94
CA GLU A 36 11.90 -1.99 -0.57
C GLU A 36 10.53 -2.08 0.11
N PHE A 37 9.70 -1.04 0.02
CA PHE A 37 8.38 -1.09 0.64
C PHE A 37 7.36 -1.90 -0.15
N ALA A 38 7.51 -2.01 -1.48
CA ALA A 38 6.72 -2.96 -2.27
C ALA A 38 6.97 -4.41 -1.82
N SER A 39 8.24 -4.78 -1.65
CA SER A 39 8.63 -6.09 -1.11
C SER A 39 8.10 -6.28 0.32
N LEU A 40 8.18 -5.25 1.16
CA LEU A 40 7.64 -5.27 2.51
C LEU A 40 6.12 -5.52 2.51
N ALA A 41 5.37 -4.82 1.66
CA ALA A 41 3.93 -4.96 1.53
C ALA A 41 3.56 -6.38 1.09
N LYS A 42 4.23 -6.90 0.05
CA LYS A 42 4.02 -8.26 -0.45
C LYS A 42 4.31 -9.32 0.62
N ASN A 43 5.48 -9.25 1.27
CA ASN A 43 5.91 -10.23 2.26
C ASN A 43 5.05 -10.22 3.54
N LYS A 44 4.57 -9.04 3.94
CA LYS A 44 3.76 -8.89 5.16
C LYS A 44 2.25 -8.92 4.90
N LYS A 45 1.83 -9.23 3.67
CA LYS A 45 0.42 -9.22 3.22
C LYS A 45 -0.29 -7.91 3.61
N LEU A 46 0.33 -6.78 3.27
CA LEU A 46 -0.21 -5.44 3.48
C LEU A 46 -0.76 -4.90 2.16
N THR A 47 -1.89 -4.19 2.22
CA THR A 47 -2.41 -3.39 1.12
C THR A 47 -1.67 -2.05 1.10
N LEU A 48 -0.91 -1.79 0.04
CA LEU A 48 -0.23 -0.52 -0.17
C LEU A 48 -1.22 0.52 -0.70
N ILE A 49 -1.25 1.71 -0.11
CA ILE A 49 -1.95 2.88 -0.65
C ILE A 49 -0.90 3.93 -0.96
N THR A 50 -0.76 4.26 -2.24
CA THR A 50 0.23 5.21 -2.76
C THR A 50 -0.39 6.07 -3.86
N ARG A 51 0.24 7.23 -4.13
CA ARG A 51 -0.03 8.08 -5.29
C ARG A 51 1.13 8.06 -6.29
N ASP A 52 2.13 7.22 -6.07
CA ASP A 52 3.28 7.07 -6.95
C ASP A 52 2.87 6.32 -8.23
N SER A 53 2.97 7.02 -9.36
CA SER A 53 2.61 6.50 -10.69
C SER A 53 3.44 5.29 -11.12
N ASN A 54 4.60 5.05 -10.50
CA ASN A 54 5.39 3.84 -10.75
C ASN A 54 4.66 2.54 -10.37
N PHE A 55 3.61 2.63 -9.55
CA PHE A 55 2.75 1.51 -9.18
C PHE A 55 1.47 1.40 -10.02
N ALA A 56 1.30 2.29 -11.01
CA ALA A 56 0.14 2.27 -11.89
C ALA A 56 0.30 1.28 -13.07
N ASP A 57 1.45 0.62 -13.21
CA ASP A 57 1.69 -0.37 -14.25
C ASP A 57 0.99 -1.70 -13.91
N PRO A 58 -0.09 -2.06 -14.64
CA PRO A 58 -0.84 -3.28 -14.37
C PRO A 58 -0.07 -4.55 -14.76
N LEU A 59 0.98 -4.48 -15.58
CA LEU A 59 1.84 -5.63 -15.88
C LEU A 59 2.71 -5.99 -14.65
N LEU A 60 3.13 -4.98 -13.88
CA LEU A 60 3.92 -5.17 -12.66
C LEU A 60 3.04 -5.37 -11.43
N TYR A 61 1.87 -4.73 -11.41
CA TYR A 61 0.91 -4.73 -10.29
C TYR A 61 -0.50 -5.01 -10.81
N PRO A 62 -0.79 -6.25 -11.24
CA PRO A 62 -2.09 -6.59 -11.81
C PRO A 62 -3.21 -6.49 -10.77
N PRO A 63 -4.41 -6.02 -11.16
CA PRO A 63 -5.58 -6.12 -10.31
C PRO A 63 -5.95 -7.59 -10.07
N GLU A 64 -6.42 -7.89 -8.87
CA GLU A 64 -6.78 -9.27 -8.45
C GLU A 64 -7.74 -9.96 -9.43
N ASP A 65 -8.66 -9.20 -10.04
CA ASP A 65 -9.67 -9.72 -10.98
C ASP A 65 -9.12 -10.07 -12.37
N THR A 66 -7.87 -9.72 -12.69
CA THR A 66 -7.22 -10.09 -13.97
C THR A 66 -6.43 -11.39 -13.91
N MET A 67 -6.49 -12.13 -12.79
CA MET A 67 -6.01 -13.51 -12.74
C MET A 67 -7.04 -14.50 -13.33
N GLU A 68 -7.53 -14.23 -14.54
CA GLU A 68 -8.12 -15.27 -15.40
C GLU A 68 -7.05 -15.72 -16.39
N SER A 69 -6.45 -16.89 -16.14
CA SER A 69 -5.87 -17.89 -17.09
C SER A 69 -4.93 -18.83 -16.33
#